data_AF-A0A0U5GZ34-F1
#
_entry.id   AF-A0A0U5GZ34-F1
#
_cell.length_a   1.000
_cell.length_b   1.000
_cell.length_c   1.000
_cell.angle_alpha   90.00
_cell.angle_beta   90.00
_cell.angle_gamma   90.00
#
_symmetry.space_group_name_H-M   'P 1'
#
loop_
_entity.id
_entity.type
_entity.pdbx_description
1 polymer ?
#
loop_
_entity_poly.entity_id
_entity_poly.type
_entity_poly.pdbx_seq_one_letter_code
_entity_poly.pdbx_strand_id
1 'polypeptide(L)'
;MSLRNAIDQTGWLPVAVLLALLWTVVTALNVVNLTQAYSGVTGPYVGQTFVGGALGLLVLLGFGAAVVYVYGEAGENEPTPESFPPQ
;
A
#
# COMPACT_ATOMS: atom_id res chain seq x y z
N MET A 1 -9.55 -16.47 0.15
CA MET A 1 -8.98 -17.37 -0.88
C MET A 1 -7.54 -17.73 -0.55
N SER A 2 -7.04 -18.91 -0.93
CA SER A 2 -5.58 -19.18 -0.95
C SER A 2 -4.90 -18.27 -1.97
N LEU A 3 -3.67 -17.80 -1.71
CA LEU A 3 -2.91 -16.93 -2.63
C LEU A 3 -2.82 -17.52 -4.04
N ARG A 4 -2.81 -18.86 -4.16
CA ARG A 4 -2.85 -19.57 -5.45
C ARG A 4 -4.16 -19.36 -6.20
N ASN A 5 -5.30 -19.49 -5.50
CA ASN A 5 -6.62 -19.27 -6.10
C ASN A 5 -6.80 -17.84 -6.62
N ALA A 6 -6.26 -16.85 -5.89
CA ALA A 6 -6.32 -15.45 -6.31
C ALA A 6 -5.52 -15.22 -7.61
N ILE A 7 -4.35 -15.83 -7.75
CA ILE A 7 -3.53 -15.73 -8.97
C ILE A 7 -4.25 -16.39 -10.16
N ASP A 8 -4.89 -17.54 -9.95
CA ASP A 8 -5.61 -18.23 -11.03
C ASP A 8 -6.86 -17.45 -11.49
N GLN A 9 -7.50 -16.68 -10.60
CA GLN A 9 -8.75 -15.97 -10.87
C GLN A 9 -8.58 -14.51 -11.28
N THR A 10 -7.56 -13.81 -10.76
CA THR A 10 -7.29 -12.38 -11.01
C THR A 10 -5.96 -12.12 -11.73
N GLY A 11 -5.19 -13.18 -11.99
CA GLY A 11 -3.92 -13.10 -12.72
C GLY A 11 -2.81 -12.43 -11.91
N TRP A 12 -2.26 -11.34 -12.44
CA TRP A 12 -1.08 -10.65 -11.92
C TRP A 12 -1.39 -9.67 -10.76
N LEU A 13 -2.66 -9.46 -10.43
CA LEU A 13 -3.10 -8.51 -9.41
C LEU A 13 -2.47 -8.73 -8.02
N PRO A 14 -2.40 -9.97 -7.47
CA PRO A 14 -1.78 -10.20 -6.16
C PRO A 14 -0.29 -9.83 -6.15
N VAL A 15 0.41 -10.07 -7.27
CA VAL A 15 1.83 -9.72 -7.43
C VAL A 15 2.00 -8.20 -7.44
N ALA A 16 1.13 -7.47 -8.16
CA ALA A 16 1.16 -6.01 -8.18
C ALA A 16 0.92 -5.38 -6.81
N VAL A 17 -0.04 -5.92 -6.04
CA VAL A 17 -0.33 -5.46 -4.68
C VAL A 17 0.88 -5.66 -3.77
N LEU A 18 1.54 -6.82 -3.84
CA LEU A 18 2.77 -7.07 -3.07
C LEU A 18 3.90 -6.12 -3.45
N LEU A 19 4.08 -5.82 -4.74
CA LEU A 19 5.08 -4.86 -5.20
C LEU A 19 4.76 -3.43 -4.74
N ALA A 20 3.50 -3.03 -4.75
CA ALA A 20 3.06 -1.72 -4.24
C ALA A 20 3.31 -1.59 -2.74
N LEU A 21 3.04 -2.64 -1.96
CA LEU A 21 3.34 -2.67 -0.53
C LEU A 21 4.85 -2.62 -0.27
N LEU A 22 5.64 -3.39 -1.02
CA LEU A 22 7.11 -3.34 -0.92
C LEU A 22 7.64 -1.94 -1.21
N TRP A 23 7.16 -1.31 -2.27
CA TRP A 23 7.54 0.06 -2.64
C TRP A 23 7.17 1.07 -1.54
N THR A 24 5.99 0.92 -0.93
CA THR A 24 5.53 1.76 0.19
C THR A 24 6.50 1.67 1.37
N VAL A 25 6.92 0.45 1.74
CA VAL A 25 7.88 0.22 2.82
C VAL A 25 9.25 0.83 2.51
N VAL A 26 9.78 0.59 1.31
CA VAL A 26 11.07 1.15 0.89
C VAL A 26 11.04 2.68 0.90
N THR A 27 9.95 3.28 0.43
CA THR A 27 9.78 4.73 0.43
C THR A 27 9.71 5.29 1.85
N ALA A 28 8.97 4.63 2.75
CA ALA A 28 8.92 5.03 4.15
C ALA A 28 10.30 5.00 4.81
N LEU A 29 11.09 3.95 4.57
CA LEU A 29 12.46 3.85 5.07
C LEU A 29 13.35 4.97 4.53
N ASN A 30 13.25 5.30 3.24
CA ASN A 30 14.00 6.41 2.64
C ASN A 30 13.65 7.75 3.30
N VAL A 31 12.36 8.00 3.55
CA VAL A 31 11.90 9.22 4.25
C VAL A 31 12.42 9.28 5.68
N VAL A 32 12.40 8.16 6.42
CA VAL A 32 12.94 8.10 7.79
C VAL A 32 14.45 8.38 7.78
N ASN A 33 15.20 7.73 6.88
CA ASN A 33 16.65 7.93 6.78
C ASN A 33 17.00 9.38 6.44
N LEU A 34 16.26 10.02 5.52
CA LEU A 34 16.46 11.43 5.19
C LEU A 34 16.18 12.33 6.39
N THR A 35 15.06 12.10 7.09
CA THR A 35 14.69 12.94 8.23
C THR A 35 15.66 12.80 9.40
N GLN A 36 16.20 11.60 9.66
CA GLN A 36 17.23 11.41 10.68
C GLN A 36 18.56 12.08 10.31
N ALA A 37 19.01 11.94 9.05
CA ALA A 37 20.26 12.53 8.58
C ALA A 37 20.31 14.06 8.73
N TYR A 38 19.15 14.72 8.69
CA TYR A 38 19.02 16.17 8.77
C TYR A 38 18.41 16.69 10.08
N SER A 39 18.20 15.82 11.08
CA SER A 39 17.54 16.16 12.35
C SER A 39 18.31 17.14 13.26
N GLY A 40 19.60 17.39 13.00
CA GLY A 40 20.49 18.19 13.86
C GLY A 40 20.90 19.55 13.32
N VAL A 41 20.46 19.95 12.12
CA VAL A 41 20.86 21.25 11.54
C VAL A 41 19.74 22.26 11.79
N THR A 42 20.10 23.41 12.33
CA THR A 42 19.18 24.47 12.77
C THR A 42 19.14 25.66 11.81
N GLY A 43 19.50 25.46 10.55
CA GLY A 43 19.55 26.50 9.50
C GLY A 43 18.33 26.51 8.57
N PRO A 44 18.14 27.58 7.76
CA PRO A 44 17.08 27.64 6.76
C PRO A 44 17.28 26.55 5.70
N TYR A 45 16.42 25.54 5.75
CA TYR A 45 16.46 24.39 4.86
C TYR A 45 15.68 24.65 3.57
N VAL A 46 16.31 24.38 2.44
CA VAL A 46 15.64 24.22 1.14
C VAL A 46 15.58 22.72 0.87
N GLY A 47 14.47 22.05 1.21
CA GLY A 47 14.33 20.60 1.08
C GLY A 47 13.26 19.96 1.98
N GLN A 48 13.38 18.65 2.21
CA GLN A 48 12.44 17.87 3.03
C GLN A 48 12.67 18.14 4.52
N THR A 49 11.74 18.88 5.14
CA THR A 49 11.75 19.16 6.58
C THR A 49 11.30 17.94 7.39
N PHE A 50 11.67 17.85 8.67
CA PHE A 50 11.19 16.79 9.58
C PHE A 50 9.66 16.69 9.59
N VAL A 51 8.97 17.84 9.67
CA VAL A 51 7.50 17.91 9.66
C VAL A 51 6.93 17.41 8.33
N GLY A 52 7.52 17.81 7.20
CA GLY A 52 7.11 17.32 5.88
C GLY A 52 7.33 15.81 5.71
N GLY A 53 8.43 15.28 6.24
CA GLY A 53 8.69 13.84 6.26
C GLY A 53 7.70 13.06 7.13
N ALA A 54 7.39 13.56 8.33
CA ALA A 54 6.41 12.95 9.21
C ALA A 54 5.00 12.91 8.59
N LEU A 55 4.57 13.99 7.96
CA LEU A 55 3.30 14.03 7.21
C LEU A 55 3.31 13.06 6.02
N GLY A 56 4.42 13.00 5.27
CA GLY A 56 4.57 12.05 4.18
C GLY A 56 4.46 10.58 4.65
N LEU A 57 5.02 10.25 5.82
CA LEU A 57 4.88 8.92 6.42
C LEU A 57 3.44 8.60 6.79
N LEU A 58 2.69 9.55 7.37
CA LEU A 58 1.27 9.36 7.67
C LEU A 58 0.45 9.07 6.40
N VAL A 59 0.73 9.79 5.30
CA VAL A 59 0.07 9.58 4.01
C VAL A 59 0.42 8.20 3.44
N LEU A 60 1.69 7.79 3.49
CA LEU A 60 2.13 6.45 3.07
C LEU A 60 1.46 5.34 3.87
N LEU A 61 1.26 5.55 5.17
CA LEU A 61 0.57 4.60 6.05
C LEU A 61 -0.90 4.46 5.65
N GLY A 62 -1.58 5.58 5.40
CA GLY A 62 -2.96 5.60 4.88
C GLY A 62 -3.08 4.93 3.51
N PHE A 63 -2.13 5.18 2.60
CA PHE A 63 -2.08 4.52 1.30
C PHE A 63 -1.92 3.00 1.43
N GLY A 64 -0.97 2.54 2.26
CA GLY A 64 -0.78 1.10 2.50
C GLY A 64 -2.04 0.44 3.08
N ALA A 65 -2.72 1.10 4.02
CA ALA A 65 -3.99 0.63 4.57
C ALA A 65 -5.09 0.54 3.50
N ALA A 66 -5.21 1.55 2.63
CA ALA A 66 -6.18 1.55 1.54
C ALA A 66 -5.91 0.42 0.53
N VAL A 67 -4.64 0.17 0.18
CA VAL A 67 -4.25 -0.94 -0.71
C VAL A 67 -4.65 -2.29 -0.11
N VAL A 68 -4.40 -2.50 1.19
CA VAL A 68 -4.81 -3.72 1.89
C VAL A 68 -6.32 -3.87 1.93
N TYR A 69 -7.05 -2.78 2.20
CA TYR A 69 -8.51 -2.76 2.24
C TYR A 69 -9.12 -3.17 0.90
N VAL A 70 -8.73 -2.51 -0.19
CA VAL A 70 -9.24 -2.81 -1.54
C VAL A 70 -8.89 -4.23 -1.97
N TYR A 71 -7.69 -4.72 -1.63
CA TYR A 71 -7.33 -6.10 -1.91
C TYR A 71 -8.18 -7.10 -1.11
N GLY A 72 -8.59 -6.74 0.10
CA GLY A 72 -9.53 -7.51 0.91
C GLY A 72 -10.90 -7.64 0.23
N GLU A 73 -11.47 -6.51 -0.21
CA GLU A 73 -12.74 -6.48 -0.93
C GLU A 73 -12.69 -7.27 -2.24
N ALA A 74 -11.60 -7.17 -3.00
CA ALA A 74 -11.42 -7.91 -4.25
C ALA A 74 -11.36 -9.44 -4.07
N GLY A 75 -11.13 -9.93 -2.84
CA GLY A 75 -11.09 -11.35 -2.51
C GLY A 75 -12.43 -11.93 -2.05
N GLU A 76 -13.44 -11.09 -1.86
CA GLU A 76 -14.77 -11.49 -1.42
C GLU A 76 -15.63 -11.87 -2.63
N ASN A 77 -16.09 -13.13 -2.66
CA ASN A 77 -17.09 -13.56 -3.63
C ASN A 77 -18.44 -13.05 -3.14
N GLU A 78 -18.91 -11.92 -3.67
CA GLU A 78 -20.36 -11.67 -3.67
C GLU A 78 -21.06 -12.90 -4.28
N PRO A 79 -22.21 -13.34 -3.73
CA PRO A 79 -22.90 -14.49 -4.27
C PRO A 79 -23.18 -14.22 -5.75
N THR A 80 -22.54 -14.99 -6.63
CA THR A 80 -22.86 -14.99 -8.06
C THR A 80 -24.36 -15.13 -8.20
N PRO A 81 -25.03 -14.30 -9.03
CA PRO A 81 -26.46 -14.40 -9.23
C PRO A 81 -26.82 -15.85 -9.52
N GLU A 82 -27.85 -16.37 -8.82
CA GLU A 82 -28.32 -17.72 -9.05
C GLU A 82 -28.57 -17.91 -10.56
N SER A 83 -28.06 -19.01 -11.12
CA SER A 83 -28.24 -19.30 -12.54
C SER A 83 -29.73 -19.43 -12.84
N PHE A 84 -30.26 -18.54 -13.67
CA PHE A 84 -31.62 -18.68 -14.19
C PHE A 84 -31.58 -19.29 -15.60
N PRO A 85 -32.34 -20.37 -15.87
CA PRO A 85 -33.28 -21.05 -14.98
C PRO A 85 -32.59 -22.05 -14.02
N PRO A 86 -33.20 -22.33 -12.84
CA PRO A 86 -32.70 -23.34 -11.91
C PRO A 86 -32.75 -24.73 -12.58
N GLN A 87 -31.66 -25.49 -12.45
CA GLN A 87 -31.59 -26.91 -12.85
C GLN A 87 -31.72 -27.80 -11.62
#